data_AF-A0A8K0CWE9-F1
#
_entry.id   AF-A0A8K0CWE9-F1
#
_cell.length_a   1.000
_cell.length_b   1.000
_cell.length_c   1.000
_cell.angle_alpha   90.00
_cell.angle_beta   90.00
_cell.angle_gamma   90.00
#
_symmetry.space_group_name_H-M   'P 1'
#
loop_
_entity.id
_entity.type
_entity.pdbx_description
1 polymer ?
#
loop_
_entity_poly.entity_id
_entity_poly.type
_entity_poly.pdbx_seq_one_letter_code
_entity_poly.pdbx_strand_id
1 'polypeptide(L)' 'MPKTFAPGERYKKNYDERDIEQAVEAIKKGLSKKQASKKYGIPKATIQFRLSNKFKKTGHGPPPILTQDEEELLVY' A
#
# COMPACT_ATOMS: atom_id res chain seq x y z
N MET A 1 11.95 -23.50 -4.35
CA MET A 1 13.03 -22.68 -4.93
C MET A 1 12.89 -21.25 -4.45
N PRO A 2 13.86 -20.71 -3.68
CA PRO A 2 13.92 -19.27 -3.43
C PRO A 2 14.30 -18.53 -4.72
N LYS A 3 13.77 -17.33 -4.92
CA LYS A 3 14.24 -16.45 -6.01
C LYS A 3 15.63 -15.96 -5.65
N THR A 4 16.65 -16.48 -6.32
CA THR A 4 18.03 -16.01 -6.22
C THR A 4 18.19 -14.80 -7.14
N PHE A 5 18.46 -13.63 -6.57
CA PHE A 5 18.81 -12.42 -7.31
C PHE A 5 20.33 -12.37 -7.51
N ALA A 6 20.80 -11.85 -8.64
CA ALA A 6 22.23 -11.68 -8.86
C ALA A 6 22.82 -10.63 -7.88
N PRO A 7 24.13 -10.65 -7.59
CA PRO A 7 24.76 -9.63 -6.74
C PRO A 7 24.51 -8.23 -7.31
N GLY A 8 23.80 -7.39 -6.56
CA GLY A 8 23.44 -6.01 -6.96
C GLY A 8 22.01 -5.83 -7.49
N GLU A 9 21.27 -6.91 -7.73
CA GLU A 9 19.91 -6.83 -8.24
C GLU A 9 18.89 -6.65 -7.10
N ARG A 10 18.25 -5.46 -7.05
CA ARG A 10 17.23 -5.14 -6.04
C ARG A 10 15.86 -5.64 -6.48
N TYR A 11 15.08 -6.14 -5.52
CA TYR A 11 13.68 -6.49 -5.76
C TYR A 11 12.89 -5.26 -6.22
N LYS A 12 12.47 -5.24 -7.50
CA LYS A 12 11.58 -4.23 -8.04
C LYS A 12 10.13 -4.63 -7.77
N LYS A 13 9.37 -3.75 -7.12
CA LYS A 13 7.91 -3.86 -7.07
C LYS A 13 7.35 -3.38 -8.41
N ASN A 14 6.47 -4.17 -9.00
CA ASN A 14 5.83 -3.86 -10.29
C ASN A 14 4.44 -3.24 -10.12
N TYR A 15 4.08 -2.76 -8.92
CA TYR A 15 2.77 -2.21 -8.63
C TYR A 15 2.92 -0.92 -7.82
N ASP A 16 2.07 0.06 -8.13
CA ASP A 16 2.00 1.34 -7.44
C ASP A 16 0.91 1.34 -6.35
N GLU A 17 0.87 2.36 -5.50
CA GLU A 17 -0.17 2.49 -4.47
C GLU A 17 -1.57 2.64 -5.09
N ARG A 18 -1.67 3.29 -6.27
CA ARG A 18 -2.93 3.39 -7.03
C ARG A 18 -3.49 2.02 -7.42
N ASP A 19 -2.63 1.11 -7.87
CA ASP A 19 -3.04 -0.25 -8.24
C ASP A 19 -3.57 -1.01 -7.03
N ILE A 20 -2.96 -0.78 -5.86
CA ILE A 20 -3.38 -1.41 -4.60
C ILE A 20 -4.75 -0.90 -4.18
N GLU A 21 -4.98 0.41 -4.25
CA GLU A 21 -6.28 1.01 -3.91
C GLU A 21 -7.38 0.52 -4.85
N GLN A 22 -7.12 0.48 -6.17
CA GLN A 22 -8.06 -0.09 -7.14
C GLN A 22 -8.32 -1.58 -6.90
N ALA A 23 -7.31 -2.36 -6.54
CA ALA A 23 -7.48 -3.77 -6.22
C ALA A 23 -8.34 -3.97 -4.96
N VAL A 24 -8.15 -3.14 -3.93
CA VAL A 24 -8.96 -3.18 -2.70
C VAL A 24 -10.40 -2.79 -2.98
N GLU A 25 -10.65 -1.75 -3.78
CA GLU A 25 -12.00 -1.36 -4.20
C GLU A 25 -12.70 -2.45 -5.01
N ALA A 26 -11.99 -3.08 -5.96
CA ALA A 26 -12.55 -4.18 -6.73
C ALA A 26 -12.97 -5.34 -5.81
N ILE A 27 -12.18 -5.65 -4.78
CA ILE A 27 -12.53 -6.69 -3.81
C ILE A 27 -13.75 -6.30 -2.98
N LYS A 28 -13.87 -5.03 -2.57
CA LYS A 28 -15.07 -4.52 -1.89
C LYS A 28 -16.31 -4.62 -2.78
N LYS A 29 -16.16 -4.46 -4.10
CA LYS A 29 -17.22 -4.65 -5.11
C LYS A 29 -17.57 -6.13 -5.38
N GLY A 30 -16.92 -7.08 -4.73
CA GLY A 30 -17.20 -8.53 -4.85
C GLY A 30 -16.17 -9.32 -5.66
N LEU A 31 -15.07 -8.71 -6.11
CA LEU A 31 -14.02 -9.42 -6.82
C LEU A 31 -13.21 -10.31 -5.87
N SER A 32 -12.84 -11.53 -6.30
CA SER A 32 -12.04 -12.40 -5.43
C SER A 32 -10.59 -11.90 -5.30
N LYS A 33 -9.96 -12.15 -4.14
CA LYS A 33 -8.54 -11.83 -3.89
C LYS A 33 -7.60 -12.42 -4.95
N LYS A 34 -7.94 -13.60 -5.49
CA LYS A 34 -7.15 -14.31 -6.52
C LYS A 34 -7.30 -13.63 -7.89
N GLN A 35 -8.50 -13.18 -8.24
CA GLN A 35 -8.73 -12.42 -9.48
C GLN A 35 -8.08 -11.04 -9.40
N ALA A 36 -8.19 -10.33 -8.27
CA ALA A 36 -7.54 -9.04 -8.08
C ALA A 36 -6.02 -9.15 -8.21
N SER A 37 -5.42 -10.20 -7.63
CA SER A 37 -3.99 -10.46 -7.75
C SER A 37 -3.54 -10.65 -9.21
N LYS A 38 -4.31 -11.37 -10.02
CA LYS A 38 -4.02 -11.55 -11.45
C LYS A 38 -4.24 -10.27 -12.27
N LYS A 39 -5.31 -9.52 -11.96
CA LYS A 39 -5.72 -8.33 -12.72
C LYS A 39 -4.76 -7.16 -12.52
N TYR A 40 -4.31 -6.94 -11.29
CA TYR A 40 -3.46 -5.81 -10.91
C TYR A 40 -1.98 -6.20 -10.73
N GLY A 41 -1.61 -7.47 -10.91
CA GLY A 41 -0.22 -7.94 -10.74
C GLY A 41 0.29 -7.89 -9.29
N ILE A 42 -0.59 -7.65 -8.32
CA ILE A 42 -0.22 -7.50 -6.90
C ILE A 42 -0.24 -8.87 -6.23
N PRO A 43 0.79 -9.23 -5.44
CA PRO A 43 0.76 -10.46 -4.65
C PRO A 43 -0.45 -10.52 -3.70
N LYS A 44 -1.09 -11.69 -3.63
CA LYS A 44 -2.23 -11.93 -2.71
C LYS A 44 -1.91 -11.54 -1.26
N ALA A 45 -0.68 -11.80 -0.80
CA ALA A 45 -0.24 -11.44 0.54
C ALA A 45 -0.30 -9.93 0.80
N THR A 46 0.12 -9.12 -0.18
CA THR A 46 0.05 -7.65 -0.10
C THR A 46 -1.38 -7.16 -0.01
N ILE A 47 -2.27 -7.72 -0.84
CA ILE A 47 -3.71 -7.41 -0.82
C ILE A 47 -4.31 -7.78 0.54
N GLN A 48 -3.99 -8.97 1.06
CA GLN A 48 -4.47 -9.43 2.35
C GLN A 48 -3.98 -8.55 3.51
N PHE A 49 -2.73 -8.10 3.45
CA PHE A 49 -2.17 -7.17 4.42
C PHE A 49 -2.90 -5.83 4.38
N ARG A 50 -3.17 -5.27 3.19
CA ARG A 50 -3.94 -4.02 3.06
C ARG A 50 -5.39 -4.10 3.47
N LEU A 51 -6.02 -5.27 3.37
CA LEU A 51 -7.37 -5.49 3.89
C LEU A 51 -7.40 -5.72 5.41
N SER A 52 -6.25 -5.94 6.04
CA SER A 52 -6.21 -6.21 7.48
C SER A 52 -6.26 -4.92 8.29
N ASN A 53 -6.91 -4.97 9.47
CA ASN A 53 -6.97 -3.85 10.41
C ASN A 53 -5.60 -3.43 10.97
N LYS A 54 -4.53 -4.20 10.69
CA LYS A 54 -3.16 -3.89 11.10
C LYS A 54 -2.53 -2.84 10.18
N PHE A 55 -3.08 -2.62 9.00
CA PHE A 55 -2.54 -1.65 8.08
C PHE A 55 -2.93 -0.22 8.50
N LYS A 56 -1.91 0.61 8.78
CA LYS A 56 -2.05 2.05 9.02
C LYS A 56 -1.02 2.78 8.14
N LYS A 57 -1.45 3.80 7.40
CA LYS A 57 -0.50 4.72 6.74
C LYS A 57 0.12 5.58 7.84
N THR A 58 1.25 5.14 8.39
CA THR A 58 2.05 5.97 9.30
C THR A 58 2.89 6.92 8.46
N GLY A 59 2.87 8.20 8.80
CA GLY A 59 3.86 9.14 8.29
C GLY A 59 5.28 8.75 8.75
N HIS A 60 6.28 9.36 8.13
CA HIS A 60 7.65 9.26 8.60
C HIS A 60 7.85 10.24 9.76
N GLY A 61 8.39 9.75 10.87
CA GLY A 61 8.76 10.60 12.01
C GLY A 61 7.72 10.67 13.13
N PRO A 62 8.03 11.43 14.19
CA PRO A 62 7.11 11.67 15.29
C PRO A 62 5.85 12.40 14.80
N PRO A 63 4.71 12.21 15.48
CA PRO A 63 3.49 12.93 15.14
C PRO A 63 3.72 14.44 15.30
N PRO A 64 3.13 15.28 14.43
CA PRO A 64 3.21 16.72 14.58
C PRO A 64 2.58 17.17 15.90
N ILE A 65 3.18 18.17 16.53
CA ILE A 65 2.69 18.76 17.79
C ILE A 65 1.45 19.61 17.52
N LEU A 66 1.43 20.29 16.37
CA LEU A 66 0.33 21.10 15.89
C LEU A 66 -0.61 20.24 15.05
N THR A 67 -1.90 20.47 15.20
CA THR A 67 -2.92 19.98 14.27
C THR A 67 -2.80 20.71 12.94
N GLN A 68 -3.31 20.10 11.86
CA GLN A 68 -3.27 20.69 10.51
C GLN A 68 -3.95 22.07 10.48
N ASP A 69 -5.02 22.26 11.27
CA ASP A 69 -5.74 23.52 11.41
C ASP A 69 -4.88 24.60 12.10
N GLU A 70 -4.10 24.22 13.12
CA GLU A 70 -3.17 25.15 13.82
C GLU A 70 -1.97 25.52 12.94
N GLU A 71 -1.47 24.60 12.11
CA GLU A 71 -0.41 24.88 11.14
C GLU A 71 -0.89 25.90 10.08
N GLU A 72 -2.10 25.75 9.54
CA GLU A 72 -2.66 26.69 8.55
C GLU A 72 -2.85 28.11 9.11
N LEU A 73 -3.18 28.21 10.40
CA LEU A 73 -3.40 29.49 11.08
C LEU A 73 -2.11 30.30 11.27
N LEU A 74 -0.95 29.64 11.32
CA LEU A 74 0.38 30.26 11.46
C LEU A 74 1.00 30.73 10.15
N VAL A 75 0.36 30.46 9.01
CA VAL A 75 0.85 30.86 7.67
C VAL A 75 0.44 32.32 7.32
N TYR A 76 -0.41 32.96 8.13
CA TYR A 76 -0.91 34.33 7.93
C TYR A 76 -0.27 35.37 8.87
#